data_AF-A0A7K0FU02-F1
#
_entry.id   AF-A0A7K0FU02-F1
#
_cell.length_a   1.000
_cell.length_b   1.000
_cell.length_c   1.000
_cell.angle_alpha   90.00
_cell.angle_beta   90.00
_cell.angle_gamma   90.00
#
_symmetry.space_group_name_H-M   'P 1'
#
loop_
_entity.id
_entity.type
_entity.pdbx_description
1 polymer ?
#
loop_
_entity_poly.entity_id
_entity_poly.type
_entity_poly.pdbx_seq_one_letter_code
_entity_poly.pdbx_strand_id
1 'polypeptide(L)'
;MKYFLLLSFCLVFTQVKAQRSGPSNDPDNIEKTVLATYYHRKFEGRRTSSGVKYRAKQLTAAHRTLPMGTLITVTNPDNGKSVIVKVNDRGPFSKKLAIDLSESAAKQIGIYHKGIASVNLNYTLE
;
A
#
# COMPACT_ATOMS: atom_id res chain seq x y z
N MET A 1 -56.73 9.98 -40.67
CA MET A 1 -56.27 11.23 -40.03
C MET A 1 -55.63 10.81 -38.69
N LYS A 2 -54.48 10.12 -38.64
CA LYS A 2 -53.07 10.55 -38.86
C LYS A 2 -52.68 11.68 -37.89
N TYR A 3 -51.89 11.34 -36.86
CA TYR A 3 -50.89 12.10 -36.03
C TYR A 3 -50.73 11.30 -34.71
N PHE A 4 -49.96 10.21 -34.62
CA PHE A 4 -48.49 10.13 -34.57
C PHE A 4 -47.84 11.23 -33.72
N LEU A 5 -47.74 11.01 -32.41
CA LEU A 5 -46.86 11.77 -31.53
C LEU A 5 -46.04 10.80 -30.68
N LEU A 6 -44.88 10.40 -31.21
CA LEU A 6 -43.79 9.77 -30.46
C LEU A 6 -43.11 10.83 -29.61
N LEU A 7 -43.32 10.79 -28.29
CA LEU A 7 -42.44 11.49 -27.37
C LEU A 7 -41.19 10.62 -27.16
N SER A 8 -40.16 10.93 -27.94
CA SER A 8 -38.82 10.38 -27.79
C SER A 8 -38.22 10.87 -26.46
N PHE A 9 -38.14 9.99 -25.48
CA PHE A 9 -37.43 10.24 -24.23
C PHE A 9 -35.93 10.04 -24.49
N CYS A 10 -35.26 11.11 -24.93
CA CYS A 10 -33.82 11.12 -25.15
C CYS A 10 -33.13 11.09 -23.77
N LEU A 11 -32.71 9.90 -23.34
CA LEU A 11 -31.91 9.70 -22.15
C LEU A 11 -30.51 10.28 -22.43
N VAL A 12 -30.29 11.51 -21.97
CA VAL A 12 -28.99 12.17 -22.04
C VAL A 12 -28.02 11.39 -21.15
N PHE A 13 -27.19 10.55 -21.76
CA PHE A 13 -26.01 9.99 -21.13
C PHE A 13 -25.04 11.14 -20.81
N THR A 14 -25.05 11.60 -19.57
CA THR A 14 -23.99 12.46 -19.06
C THR A 14 -22.71 11.63 -19.00
N GLN A 15 -21.78 11.91 -19.91
CA GLN A 15 -20.43 11.38 -19.82
C GLN A 15 -19.79 11.86 -18.51
N VAL A 16 -19.54 10.95 -17.58
CA VAL A 16 -18.53 11.17 -16.54
C VAL A 16 -17.19 11.28 -17.25
N LYS A 17 -16.66 12.51 -17.35
CA LYS A 17 -15.28 12.73 -17.75
C LYS A 17 -14.37 12.06 -16.72
N ALA A 18 -13.77 10.93 -17.09
CA ALA A 18 -12.63 10.39 -16.38
C ALA A 18 -11.53 11.47 -16.41
N GLN A 19 -11.24 12.06 -15.24
CA GLN A 19 -10.18 13.04 -15.08
C GLN A 19 -8.85 12.30 -15.27
N ARG A 20 -8.32 12.33 -16.49
CA ARG A 20 -6.90 12.06 -16.73
C ARG A 20 -6.13 13.16 -16.01
N SER A 21 -5.54 12.83 -14.87
CA SER A 21 -4.54 13.69 -14.24
C SER A 21 -3.42 13.90 -15.25
N GLY A 22 -3.24 15.16 -15.67
CA GLY A 22 -2.06 15.59 -16.43
C GLY A 22 -0.79 15.44 -15.57
N PRO A 23 0.40 15.74 -16.10
CA PRO A 23 1.63 15.64 -15.34
C PRO A 23 1.65 16.77 -14.31
N SER A 24 1.19 16.48 -13.09
CA SER A 24 1.36 17.37 -11.95
C SER A 24 2.79 17.24 -11.46
N ASN A 25 3.49 18.36 -11.29
CA ASN A 25 4.78 18.42 -10.59
C ASN A 25 4.63 18.25 -9.06
N ASP A 26 3.65 17.45 -8.64
CA ASP A 26 3.47 16.99 -7.27
C ASP A 26 4.30 15.70 -7.18
N PRO A 27 5.17 15.51 -6.19
CA PRO A 27 5.99 14.31 -6.15
C PRO A 27 5.03 13.12 -6.12
N ASP A 28 5.14 12.22 -7.11
CA ASP A 28 4.13 11.20 -7.40
C ASP A 28 3.74 10.46 -6.12
N ASN A 29 2.59 10.84 -5.55
CA ASN A 29 2.03 10.14 -4.41
C ASN A 29 1.50 8.80 -4.93
N ILE A 30 2.23 7.74 -4.64
CA ILE A 30 1.94 6.41 -5.15
C ILE A 30 1.08 5.68 -4.13
N GLU A 31 -0.11 5.28 -4.58
CA GLU A 31 -1.02 4.44 -3.81
C GLU A 31 -1.12 3.04 -4.41
N LYS A 32 -0.99 2.01 -3.57
CA LYS A 32 -1.01 0.62 -4.03
C LYS A 32 -1.57 -0.34 -3.00
N THR A 33 -2.57 -1.13 -3.40
CA THR A 33 -3.05 -2.28 -2.60
C THR A 33 -2.16 -3.50 -2.88
N VAL A 34 -1.64 -4.11 -1.82
CA VAL A 34 -0.70 -5.24 -1.90
C VAL A 34 -0.92 -6.25 -0.78
N LEU A 35 -0.36 -7.46 -0.92
CA LEU A 35 -0.25 -8.39 0.21
C LEU A 35 0.99 -8.08 1.04
N ALA A 36 0.79 -7.93 2.35
CA ALA A 36 1.81 -7.76 3.36
C ALA A 36 1.89 -8.97 4.28
N THR A 37 3.08 -9.21 4.83
CA THR A 37 3.32 -10.10 5.95
C THR A 37 4.20 -9.40 6.98
N TYR A 38 4.77 -10.13 7.94
CA TYR A 38 5.73 -9.59 8.90
C TYR A 38 6.87 -10.55 9.20
N TYR A 39 7.97 -10.00 9.71
CA TYR A 39 9.14 -10.76 10.11
C TYR A 39 8.86 -11.71 11.26
N HIS A 40 9.30 -12.96 11.11
CA HIS A 40 9.33 -13.91 12.21
C HIS A 40 10.34 -13.48 13.31
N ARG A 41 10.03 -13.75 14.58
CA ARG A 41 10.88 -13.37 15.73
C ARG A 41 12.34 -13.84 15.65
N LYS A 42 12.60 -14.92 14.92
CA LYS A 42 13.96 -15.48 14.67
C LYS A 42 14.93 -14.50 13.97
N PHE A 43 14.40 -13.46 13.32
CA PHE A 43 15.21 -12.45 12.66
C PHE A 43 15.73 -11.37 13.62
N GLU A 44 15.25 -11.32 14.87
CA GLU A 44 15.69 -10.34 15.88
C GLU A 44 17.22 -10.30 16.00
N GLY A 45 17.78 -9.10 15.87
CA GLY A 45 19.22 -8.84 15.97
C GLY A 45 20.05 -9.20 14.72
N ARG A 46 19.46 -9.77 13.66
CA ARG A 46 20.15 -10.02 12.39
C ARG A 46 20.32 -8.71 11.61
N ARG A 47 21.39 -8.61 10.81
CA ARG A 47 21.60 -7.44 9.93
C ARG A 47 20.59 -7.45 8.78
N THR A 48 19.98 -6.29 8.53
CA THR A 48 19.20 -6.01 7.33
C THR A 48 20.12 -5.60 6.19
N SER A 49 19.56 -5.43 5.00
CA SER A 49 20.26 -4.97 3.79
C SER A 49 20.75 -3.52 3.90
N SER A 50 20.22 -2.70 4.82
CA SER A 50 20.80 -1.39 5.16
C SER A 50 21.99 -1.47 6.12
N GLY A 51 22.31 -2.67 6.65
CA GLY A 51 23.37 -2.90 7.62
C GLY A 51 22.95 -2.75 9.09
N VAL A 52 21.77 -2.18 9.35
CA VAL A 52 21.22 -2.04 10.71
C VAL A 52 20.69 -3.39 11.21
N LYS A 53 20.77 -3.67 12.52
CA LYS A 53 20.17 -4.89 13.08
C LYS A 53 18.65 -4.75 13.15
N TYR A 54 17.91 -5.74 12.65
CA TYR A 54 16.46 -5.81 12.79
C TYR A 54 16.06 -5.85 14.27
N ARG A 55 15.04 -5.05 14.60
CA ARG A 55 14.41 -4.98 15.92
C ARG A 55 12.90 -5.04 15.76
N ALA A 56 12.27 -6.06 16.33
CA ALA A 56 10.84 -6.30 16.24
C ALA A 56 9.97 -5.13 16.75
N LYS A 57 10.51 -4.31 17.65
CA LYS A 57 9.85 -3.13 18.23
C LYS A 57 9.94 -1.86 17.37
N GLN A 58 10.80 -1.83 16.34
CA GLN A 58 10.95 -0.66 15.48
C GLN A 58 9.94 -0.69 14.34
N LEU A 59 9.54 0.49 13.84
CA LEU A 59 8.61 0.62 12.71
C LEU A 59 9.36 0.61 11.39
N THR A 60 9.84 -0.56 11.02
CA THR A 60 10.58 -0.79 9.78
C THR A 60 9.92 -1.83 8.89
N ALA A 61 10.32 -1.86 7.62
CA ALA A 61 9.83 -2.85 6.66
C ALA A 61 10.91 -3.26 5.64
N ALA A 62 10.75 -4.46 5.08
CA ALA A 62 11.46 -4.92 3.90
C ALA A 62 10.64 -4.62 2.65
N HIS A 63 11.28 -4.05 1.63
CA HIS A 63 10.68 -3.90 0.31
C HIS A 63 11.70 -4.20 -0.80
N ARG A 64 11.23 -4.76 -1.93
CA ARG A 64 12.10 -5.29 -3.00
C ARG A 64 12.90 -4.20 -3.71
N THR A 65 12.24 -3.11 -4.08
CA THR A 65 12.81 -2.10 -5.00
C THR A 65 12.85 -0.69 -4.45
N LEU A 66 11.91 -0.30 -3.58
CA LEU A 66 11.90 1.02 -2.97
C LEU A 66 13.25 1.41 -2.35
N PRO A 67 13.68 2.68 -2.50
CA PRO A 67 14.89 3.18 -1.88
C PRO A 67 14.95 2.89 -0.39
N MET A 68 16.16 2.69 0.12
CA MET A 68 16.34 2.58 1.57
C MET A 68 16.04 3.93 2.20
N GLY A 69 15.22 3.92 3.25
CA GLY A 69 14.78 5.11 3.95
C GLY A 69 13.42 5.65 3.52
N THR A 70 12.83 5.15 2.43
CA THR A 70 11.45 5.50 2.04
C THR A 70 10.50 5.27 3.22
N LEU A 71 9.69 6.28 3.51
CA LEU A 71 8.61 6.19 4.48
C LEU A 71 7.34 5.77 3.75
N ILE A 72 6.67 4.76 4.29
CA ILE A 72 5.43 4.22 3.72
C ILE A 72 4.36 4.28 4.78
N THR A 73 3.23 4.91 4.46
CA THR A 73 2.01 4.75 5.23
C THR A 73 1.36 3.44 4.82
N VAL A 74 1.22 2.53 5.77
CA VAL A 74 0.61 1.22 5.58
C VAL A 74 -0.72 1.19 6.30
N THR A 75 -1.81 1.00 5.57
CA THR A 75 -3.17 0.98 6.10
C THR A 75 -3.79 -0.39 5.91
N ASN A 76 -4.36 -0.94 6.98
CA ASN A 76 -5.21 -2.13 6.89
C ASN A 76 -6.66 -1.70 6.62
N PRO A 77 -7.20 -1.93 5.40
CA PRO A 77 -8.55 -1.49 5.06
C PRO A 77 -9.64 -2.20 5.88
N ASP A 78 -9.37 -3.38 6.44
CA ASP A 78 -10.36 -4.15 7.21
C ASP A 78 -10.74 -3.47 8.54
N ASN A 79 -9.85 -2.65 9.10
CA ASN A 79 -10.06 -2.00 10.41
C ASN A 79 -9.71 -0.51 10.42
N GLY A 80 -9.30 0.06 9.28
CA GLY A 80 -8.93 1.47 9.13
C GLY A 80 -7.65 1.90 9.85
N LYS A 81 -6.91 0.98 10.49
CA LYS A 81 -5.68 1.33 11.22
C LYS A 81 -4.50 1.49 10.26
N SER A 82 -3.66 2.47 10.53
CA SER A 82 -2.47 2.76 9.74
C SER A 82 -1.21 2.91 10.61
N VAL A 83 -0.05 2.73 9.97
CA VAL A 83 1.26 2.94 10.59
C VAL A 83 2.25 3.42 9.53
N ILE A 84 3.14 4.32 9.90
CA ILE A 84 4.26 4.72 9.03
C ILE A 84 5.45 3.81 9.33
N VAL A 85 6.04 3.22 8.29
CA VAL A 85 7.23 2.38 8.39
C VAL A 85 8.35 2.92 7.52
N LYS A 86 9.60 2.71 7.96
CA LYS A 86 10.80 3.02 7.16
C LYS A 86 11.30 1.76 6.46
N VAL A 87 11.51 1.84 5.14
CA VAL A 87 12.17 0.78 4.38
C VAL A 87 13.64 0.70 4.80
N ASN A 88 14.08 -0.43 5.34
CA ASN A 88 15.47 -0.64 5.75
C ASN A 88 16.02 -2.03 5.39
N ASP A 89 15.25 -2.83 4.68
CA ASP A 89 15.66 -4.17 4.25
C ASP A 89 15.11 -4.53 2.86
N ARG A 90 15.64 -5.60 2.28
CA ARG A 90 15.22 -6.17 0.99
C ARG A 90 14.43 -7.45 1.19
N GLY A 91 13.49 -7.65 0.28
CA GLY A 91 12.48 -8.70 0.35
C GLY A 91 11.09 -8.08 0.34
N PRO A 92 10.03 -8.88 0.52
CA PRO A 92 10.02 -10.34 0.46
C PRO A 92 10.41 -10.88 -0.92
N PHE A 93 11.06 -12.04 -0.94
CA PHE A 93 11.50 -12.68 -2.19
C PHE A 93 10.38 -13.50 -2.86
N SER A 94 9.30 -13.81 -2.14
CA SER A 94 8.08 -14.37 -2.72
C SER A 94 7.44 -13.40 -3.71
N LYS A 95 6.98 -13.91 -4.87
CA LYS A 95 6.30 -13.08 -5.89
C LYS A 95 4.93 -12.55 -5.46
N LYS A 96 4.32 -13.18 -4.45
CA LYS A 96 2.96 -12.83 -3.98
C LYS A 96 2.95 -11.70 -2.95
N LEU A 97 4.04 -11.51 -2.23
CA LEU A 97 4.15 -10.55 -1.12
C LEU A 97 4.93 -9.33 -1.59
N ALA A 98 4.50 -8.14 -1.21
CA ALA A 98 5.16 -6.89 -1.60
C ALA A 98 5.99 -6.28 -0.48
N ILE A 99 5.60 -6.49 0.78
CA ILE A 99 6.21 -5.85 1.94
C ILE A 99 6.19 -6.78 3.17
N ASP A 100 7.31 -6.82 3.89
CA ASP A 100 7.44 -7.50 5.18
C ASP A 100 7.54 -6.44 6.27
N LEU A 101 6.53 -6.33 7.13
CA LEU A 101 6.52 -5.39 8.24
C LEU A 101 7.31 -5.92 9.43
N SER A 102 7.76 -5.01 10.30
CA SER A 102 8.15 -5.39 11.65
C SER A 102 6.97 -6.00 12.42
N GLU A 103 7.28 -6.77 13.45
CA GLU A 103 6.27 -7.33 14.37
C GLU A 103 5.40 -6.23 15.00
N SER A 104 6.03 -5.13 15.44
CA SER A 104 5.30 -4.00 16.04
C SER A 104 4.36 -3.33 15.05
N ALA A 105 4.80 -3.04 13.82
CA ALA A 105 3.94 -2.45 12.79
C ALA A 105 2.75 -3.36 12.47
N ALA A 106 2.99 -4.67 12.30
CA ALA A 106 1.94 -5.65 12.05
C ALA A 106 0.91 -5.74 13.19
N LYS A 107 1.34 -5.59 14.45
CA LYS A 107 0.45 -5.51 15.62
C LYS A 107 -0.37 -4.23 15.61
N GLN A 108 0.24 -3.08 15.30
CA GLN A 108 -0.46 -1.79 15.29
C GLN A 108 -1.62 -1.76 14.27
N ILE A 109 -1.40 -2.27 13.06
CA ILE A 109 -2.45 -2.33 12.03
C ILE A 109 -3.34 -3.59 12.13
N GLY A 110 -3.10 -4.46 13.11
CA GLY A 110 -3.95 -5.61 13.41
C GLY A 110 -3.86 -6.77 12.42
N ILE A 111 -2.70 -6.98 11.78
CA ILE A 111 -2.47 -8.13 10.87
C ILE A 111 -1.60 -9.23 11.49
N TYR A 112 -1.02 -9.01 12.67
CA TYR A 112 -0.11 -9.96 13.33
C TYR A 112 -0.69 -11.39 13.48
N HIS A 113 -1.95 -11.51 13.89
CA HIS A 113 -2.61 -12.82 14.04
C HIS A 113 -3.08 -13.42 12.71
N LYS A 114 -3.21 -12.61 11.65
CA LYS A 114 -3.59 -13.08 10.31
C LYS A 114 -2.41 -13.69 9.55
N GLY A 115 -1.18 -13.31 9.90
CA GLY A 115 0.02 -13.70 9.17
C GLY A 115 0.21 -12.86 7.90
N ILE A 116 -0.73 -12.99 6.96
CA ILE A 116 -0.75 -12.27 5.69
C ILE A 116 -2.06 -11.49 5.58
N ALA A 117 -2.01 -10.26 5.07
CA ALA A 117 -3.19 -9.43 4.84
C ALA A 117 -3.02 -8.52 3.62
N SER A 118 -4.15 -8.13 3.01
CA SER A 118 -4.18 -7.05 2.03
C SER A 118 -4.06 -5.71 2.76
N VAL A 119 -3.17 -4.83 2.30
CA VAL A 119 -2.95 -3.49 2.86
C VAL A 119 -2.80 -2.47 1.75
N ASN A 120 -3.13 -1.21 2.06
CA ASN A 120 -2.88 -0.08 1.18
C ASN A 120 -1.56 0.58 1.58
N LEU A 121 -0.66 0.75 0.62
CA LEU A 121 0.55 1.53 0.75
C LEU A 121 0.33 2.91 0.14
N ASN A 122 0.79 3.94 0.83
CA ASN A 122 0.90 5.30 0.31
C ASN A 122 2.31 5.82 0.63
N TYR A 123 3.03 6.28 -0.40
CA TYR A 123 4.38 6.84 -0.27
C TYR A 123 4.71 7.75 -1.45
N THR A 124 5.70 8.60 -1.25
CA THR A 124 6.24 9.51 -2.26
C THR A 124 7.69 9.13 -2.56
N LEU A 125 8.09 9.23 -3.84
CA LEU A 125 9.48 9.11 -4.26
C LEU A 125 10.00 10.51 -4.58
N GLU A 126 11.06 10.91 -3.88
CA GLU A 126 11.86 12.10 -4.20
C GLU A 126 12.92 11.78 -5.26
#